data_AF-A0A0A2MHK7-F1
#
_entry.id   AF-A0A0A2MHK7-F1
#
_cell.length_a   1.000
_cell.length_b   1.000
_cell.length_c   1.000
_cell.angle_alpha   90.00
_cell.angle_beta   90.00
_cell.angle_gamma   90.00
#
_symmetry.space_group_name_H-M   'P 1'
#
loop_
_entity.id
_entity.type
_entity.pdbx_description
1 polymer ?
#
loop_
_entity_poly.entity_id
_entity_poly.type
_entity_poly.pdbx_seq_one_letter_code
_entity_poly.pdbx_strand_id
1 'polypeptide(L)'
;MKFIQSILLSVTTFFLPVQGILIAVGVAIMADTITGIYKAKKLKQPIVSKRFRQVANKMAVYEAAVILFWLMDHYLLSEFFKIWFSVDYFFTKIVALVLIFTEMVSIKENIEEAHAFSIASMIRALLKSGKEIRKDVNQIIE
;
A
#
# COMPACT_ATOMS: atom_id res chain seq x y z
N MET A 1 26.06 -12.23 26.00
CA MET A 1 25.73 -12.25 24.56
C MET A 1 24.71 -13.33 24.20
N LYS A 2 24.91 -14.61 24.59
CA LYS A 2 23.97 -15.70 24.27
C LYS A 2 22.52 -15.46 24.74
N PHE A 3 22.31 -14.93 25.94
CA PHE A 3 20.97 -14.65 26.46
C PHE A 3 20.18 -13.60 25.65
N ILE A 4 20.84 -12.49 25.29
CA ILE A 4 20.23 -11.44 24.44
C ILE A 4 19.90 -11.98 23.05
N GLN A 5 20.79 -12.81 22.48
CA GLN A 5 20.54 -13.48 21.21
C GLN A 5 19.34 -14.42 21.28
N SER A 6 19.20 -15.19 22.36
CA SER A 6 18.04 -16.06 22.57
C SER A 6 16.74 -15.28 22.64
N ILE A 7 16.69 -14.17 23.38
CA ILE A 7 15.50 -13.31 23.45
C ILE A 7 15.12 -12.76 22.07
N LEU A 8 16.10 -12.23 21.33
CA LEU A 8 15.87 -11.71 19.98
C LEU A 8 15.35 -12.79 19.04
N LEU A 9 15.97 -13.98 19.07
CA LEU A 9 15.53 -15.11 18.25
C LEU A 9 14.11 -15.53 18.62
N SER A 10 13.76 -15.63 19.90
CA SER A 10 12.40 -15.99 20.33
C SER A 10 11.36 -15.00 19.82
N VAL A 11 11.63 -13.70 19.92
CA VAL A 11 10.73 -12.65 19.40
C VAL A 11 10.59 -12.75 17.88
N THR A 12 11.69 -12.95 17.16
CA THR A 12 11.66 -13.03 15.69
C THR A 12 10.93 -14.29 15.21
N THR A 13 11.15 -15.41 15.90
CA THR A 13 10.53 -16.72 15.60
C THR A 13 9.01 -16.67 15.79
N PHE A 14 8.53 -15.92 16.79
CA PHE A 14 7.11 -15.72 17.04
C PHE A 14 6.37 -15.10 15.84
N PHE A 15 7.01 -14.19 15.10
CA PHE A 15 6.41 -13.53 13.93
C PHE A 15 6.64 -14.27 12.60
N LEU A 16 7.40 -15.38 12.58
CA LEU A 16 7.67 -16.15 11.36
C LEU A 16 6.43 -16.54 10.55
N PRO A 17 5.30 -16.95 11.16
CA PRO A 17 4.12 -17.35 10.39
C PRO A 17 3.51 -16.21 9.55
N VAL A 18 3.71 -14.96 9.98
CA VAL A 18 3.12 -13.76 9.36
C VAL A 18 4.18 -12.83 8.75
N GLN A 19 5.47 -13.18 8.82
CA GLN A 19 6.59 -12.32 8.40
C GLN A 19 6.43 -11.77 6.99
N GLY A 20 5.95 -12.58 6.04
CA GLY A 20 5.78 -12.17 4.65
C GLY A 20 4.70 -11.10 4.49
N ILE A 21 3.64 -11.17 5.30
CA ILE A 21 2.55 -10.20 5.30
C ILE A 21 3.03 -8.88 5.91
N LEU A 22 3.72 -8.92 7.06
CA LEU A 22 4.31 -7.74 7.70
C LEU A 22 5.27 -7.03 6.73
N ILE A 23 6.20 -7.76 6.12
CA ILE A 23 7.15 -7.20 5.14
C ILE A 23 6.41 -6.57 3.96
N ALA A 24 5.36 -7.21 3.42
CA ALA A 24 4.61 -6.67 2.30
C ALA A 24 3.94 -5.33 2.64
N VAL A 25 3.31 -5.23 3.82
CA VAL A 25 2.69 -3.98 4.30
C VAL A 25 3.76 -2.91 4.53
N GLY A 26 4.87 -3.25 5.21
CA GLY A 26 5.97 -2.34 5.44
C GLY A 26 6.59 -1.80 4.14
N VAL A 27 6.78 -2.65 3.13
CA VAL A 27 7.26 -2.24 1.80
C VAL A 27 6.29 -1.29 1.12
N ALA A 28 4.97 -1.53 1.22
CA ALA A 28 3.96 -0.63 0.64
C ALA A 28 4.02 0.77 1.28
N ILE A 29 4.15 0.85 2.62
CA ILE A 29 4.31 2.14 3.34
C ILE A 29 5.63 2.83 2.97
N MET A 30 6.72 2.06 2.80
CA MET A 30 8.00 2.62 2.33
C MET A 30 7.88 3.18 0.92
N ALA A 31 7.18 2.48 0.01
CA ALA A 31 6.91 2.97 -1.34
C ALA A 31 6.09 4.27 -1.31
N ASP A 32 5.02 4.34 -0.51
CA ASP A 32 4.25 5.57 -0.28
C ASP A 32 5.16 6.71 0.19
N THR A 33 5.99 6.45 1.20
CA THR A 33 6.90 7.45 1.75
C THR A 33 7.90 7.97 0.72
N ILE A 34 8.47 7.09 -0.11
CA ILE A 34 9.36 7.47 -1.20
C ILE A 34 8.63 8.37 -2.20
N THR A 35 7.38 8.03 -2.57
CA THR A 35 6.58 8.86 -3.50
C THR A 35 6.18 10.21 -2.89
N GLY A 36 5.86 10.25 -1.60
CA GLY A 36 5.58 11.49 -0.88
C GLY A 36 6.80 12.41 -0.78
N ILE A 37 8.00 11.85 -0.57
CA ILE A 37 9.26 12.60 -0.58
C ILE A 37 9.56 13.11 -2.00
N TYR A 38 9.37 12.26 -3.02
CA TYR A 38 9.54 12.65 -4.41
C TYR A 38 8.64 13.84 -4.77
N LYS A 39 7.34 13.77 -4.43
CA LYS A 39 6.39 14.86 -4.60
C LYS A 39 6.87 16.13 -3.90
N ALA A 40 7.25 16.04 -2.62
CA ALA A 40 7.69 17.20 -1.85
C ALA A 40 8.91 17.89 -2.49
N LYS A 41 9.88 17.10 -2.98
CA LYS A 41 11.05 17.63 -3.71
C LYS A 41 10.65 18.34 -5.00
N LYS A 42 9.76 17.73 -5.79
CA LYS A 42 9.31 18.30 -7.07
C LYS A 42 8.52 19.58 -6.90
N LEU A 43 7.66 19.63 -5.89
CA LEU A 43 6.85 20.81 -5.52
C LEU A 43 7.60 21.81 -4.63
N LYS A 44 8.90 21.60 -4.36
CA LYS A 44 9.75 22.44 -3.48
C LYS A 44 9.14 22.70 -2.09
N GLN A 45 8.39 21.73 -1.56
CA GLN A 45 7.79 21.84 -0.23
C GLN A 45 8.81 21.44 0.85
N PRO A 46 8.81 22.12 2.01
CA PRO A 46 9.70 21.78 3.11
C PRO A 46 9.34 20.41 3.71
N ILE A 47 10.35 19.56 3.91
CA ILE A 47 10.21 18.27 4.60
C ILE A 47 10.35 18.53 6.10
N VAL A 48 9.23 18.51 6.82
CA VAL A 48 9.20 18.74 8.28
C VAL A 48 9.13 17.43 9.05
N SER A 49 9.71 17.41 10.26
CA SER A 49 9.73 16.24 11.16
C SER A 49 8.34 15.65 11.46
N LYS A 50 7.30 16.51 11.46
CA LYS A 50 5.91 16.08 11.65
C LYS A 50 5.46 15.06 10.58
N ARG A 51 5.92 15.19 9.33
CA ARG A 51 5.58 14.24 8.25
C ARG A 51 6.24 12.88 8.49
N PHE A 52 7.49 12.86 8.94
CA PHE A 52 8.16 11.60 9.28
C PHE A 52 7.49 10.88 10.45
N ARG A 53 7.04 11.63 11.47
CA ARG A 53 6.24 11.08 12.58
C ARG A 53 4.94 10.44 12.10
N GLN A 54 4.27 11.03 11.10
CA GLN A 54 3.05 10.45 10.52
C GLN A 54 3.33 9.11 9.83
N VAL A 55 4.44 8.99 9.09
CA VAL A 55 4.88 7.71 8.49
C VAL A 55 5.17 6.67 9.58
N ALA A 56 5.90 7.05 10.62
CA ALA A 56 6.16 6.14 11.75
C ALA A 56 4.86 5.68 12.43
N ASN A 57 3.89 6.58 12.56
CA ASN A 57 2.58 6.24 13.11
C ASN A 57 1.77 5.32 12.18
N LYS A 58 1.81 5.53 10.85
CA LYS A 58 1.22 4.60 9.87
C LYS A 58 1.84 3.21 10.03
N MET A 59 3.16 3.12 10.05
CA MET A 59 3.89 1.85 10.23
C MET A 59 3.47 1.14 11.52
N ALA A 60 3.49 1.83 12.66
CA ALA A 60 3.09 1.24 13.94
C ALA A 60 1.63 0.76 13.94
N VAL A 61 0.70 1.56 13.42
CA VAL A 61 -0.73 1.20 13.40
C VAL A 61 -1.01 0.04 12.45
N TYR A 62 -0.38 0.01 11.28
CA TYR A 62 -0.64 -1.00 10.25
C TYR A 62 -0.07 -2.35 10.67
N GLU A 63 1.18 -2.37 11.15
CA GLU A 63 1.81 -3.60 11.65
C GLU A 63 1.08 -4.13 12.89
N ALA A 64 0.67 -3.25 13.82
CA ALA A 64 -0.12 -3.65 14.99
C ALA A 64 -1.48 -4.25 14.59
N ALA A 65 -2.15 -3.68 13.58
CA ALA A 65 -3.40 -4.21 13.06
C ALA A 65 -3.18 -5.62 12.47
N VAL A 66 -2.17 -5.81 11.63
CA VAL A 66 -1.86 -7.13 11.05
C VAL A 66 -1.57 -8.16 12.14
N ILE A 67 -0.78 -7.80 13.15
CA ILE A 67 -0.49 -8.70 14.29
C ILE A 67 -1.76 -9.04 15.07
N LEU A 68 -2.64 -8.07 15.34
CA LEU A 68 -3.88 -8.29 16.07
C LEU A 68 -4.82 -9.24 15.30
N PHE A 69 -4.99 -9.04 14.00
CA PHE A 69 -5.81 -9.92 13.16
C PHE A 69 -5.18 -11.30 13.01
N TRP A 70 -3.86 -11.40 12.96
CA TRP A 70 -3.17 -12.69 12.99
C TRP A 70 -3.41 -13.47 14.29
N LEU A 71 -3.34 -12.80 15.44
CA LEU A 71 -3.68 -13.41 16.73
C LEU A 71 -5.13 -13.89 16.75
N MET A 72 -6.07 -13.07 16.25
CA MET A 72 -7.47 -13.45 16.15
C MET A 72 -7.68 -14.64 15.20
N ASP A 73 -7.05 -14.63 14.02
CA ASP A 73 -7.10 -15.75 13.07
C ASP A 73 -6.56 -17.05 13.68
N HIS A 74 -5.45 -16.95 14.41
CA HIS A 74 -4.80 -18.10 14.99
C HIS A 74 -5.60 -18.71 16.16
N TYR A 75 -6.05 -17.86 17.10
CA TYR A 75 -6.64 -18.30 18.36
C TYR A 75 -8.18 -18.38 18.36
N LEU A 76 -8.88 -17.59 17.53
CA LEU A 76 -10.33 -17.48 17.58
C LEU A 76 -11.04 -18.06 16.36
N LEU A 77 -10.44 -17.95 15.16
CA LEU A 77 -11.14 -18.23 13.90
C LEU A 77 -10.61 -19.45 13.14
N SER A 78 -9.51 -20.05 13.60
CA SER A 78 -8.80 -21.12 12.90
C SER A 78 -9.65 -22.35 12.63
N GLU A 79 -10.60 -22.69 13.51
CA GLU A 79 -11.53 -23.81 13.30
C GLU A 79 -12.72 -23.43 12.42
N PHE A 80 -13.24 -22.21 12.57
CA PHE A 80 -14.44 -21.77 11.86
C PHE A 80 -14.19 -21.56 10.37
N PHE A 81 -13.02 -21.03 9.99
CA PHE A 81 -12.72 -20.70 8.60
C PHE A 81 -12.09 -21.84 7.80
N LYS A 82 -11.36 -22.76 8.44
CA LYS A 82 -10.80 -23.94 7.75
C LYS A 82 -11.86 -24.84 7.13
N ILE A 83 -13.10 -24.78 7.63
CA ILE A 83 -14.24 -25.54 7.09
C ILE A 83 -14.71 -24.98 5.74
N TRP A 84 -14.63 -23.65 5.55
CA TRP A 84 -15.19 -22.95 4.39
C TRP A 84 -14.13 -22.53 3.38
N PHE A 85 -12.94 -22.16 3.86
CA PHE A 85 -11.85 -21.66 3.06
C PHE A 85 -10.57 -22.37 3.54
N SER A 86 -10.01 -23.27 2.73
CA SER A 86 -8.76 -24.00 2.99
C SER A 86 -7.51 -23.10 2.94
N VAL A 87 -7.62 -21.87 3.45
CA VAL A 87 -6.61 -20.82 3.40
C VAL A 87 -6.30 -20.37 4.83
N ASP A 88 -5.09 -20.61 5.30
CA ASP A 88 -4.64 -20.13 6.60
C ASP A 88 -4.51 -18.60 6.61
N TYR A 89 -4.80 -18.00 7.78
CA TYR A 89 -4.70 -16.56 8.05
C TYR A 89 -5.50 -15.70 7.06
N PHE A 90 -6.72 -16.12 6.75
CA PHE A 90 -7.57 -15.47 5.75
C PHE A 90 -7.83 -13.99 6.07
N PHE A 91 -8.27 -13.64 7.29
CA PHE A 91 -8.57 -12.24 7.61
C PHE A 91 -7.31 -11.40 7.65
N THR A 92 -6.22 -11.95 8.17
CA THR A 92 -4.90 -11.29 8.18
C THR A 92 -4.51 -10.87 6.76
N LYS A 93 -4.70 -11.75 5.77
CA LYS A 93 -4.44 -11.46 4.35
C LYS A 93 -5.38 -10.40 3.80
N ILE A 94 -6.69 -10.48 4.10
CA ILE A 94 -7.66 -9.47 3.64
C ILE A 94 -7.33 -8.09 4.20
N VAL A 95 -7.04 -8.00 5.50
CA VAL A 95 -6.65 -6.74 6.16
C VAL A 95 -5.37 -6.19 5.53
N ALA A 96 -4.35 -7.04 5.35
CA ALA A 96 -3.11 -6.62 4.70
C ALA A 96 -3.34 -6.10 3.26
N LEU A 97 -4.20 -6.77 2.48
CA LEU A 97 -4.56 -6.30 1.14
C LEU A 97 -5.24 -4.93 1.17
N VAL A 98 -6.15 -4.70 2.11
CA VAL A 98 -6.81 -3.39 2.27
C VAL A 98 -5.79 -2.32 2.65
N LEU A 99 -4.88 -2.59 3.58
CA LEU A 99 -3.83 -1.65 3.98
C LEU A 99 -2.85 -1.32 2.83
N ILE A 100 -2.44 -2.34 2.06
CA ILE A 100 -1.60 -2.12 0.87
C ILE A 100 -2.37 -1.31 -0.18
N PHE A 101 -3.66 -1.59 -0.36
CA PHE A 101 -4.51 -0.85 -1.28
C PHE A 101 -4.64 0.63 -0.91
N THR A 102 -4.80 0.96 0.37
CA THR A 102 -4.85 2.36 0.80
C THR A 102 -3.53 3.10 0.53
N GLU A 103 -2.38 2.44 0.69
CA GLU A 103 -1.09 3.05 0.33
C GLU A 103 -0.93 3.18 -1.20
N MET A 104 -1.43 2.23 -2.01
CA MET A 104 -1.45 2.38 -3.47
C MET A 104 -2.27 3.59 -3.93
N VAL A 105 -3.42 3.85 -3.29
CA VAL A 105 -4.21 5.05 -3.57
C VAL A 105 -3.42 6.31 -3.22
N SER A 106 -2.74 6.34 -2.06
CA SER A 106 -1.91 7.47 -1.66
C SER A 106 -0.72 7.71 -2.60
N ILE A 107 -0.07 6.64 -3.08
CA ILE A 107 0.98 6.71 -4.10
C ILE A 107 0.47 7.36 -5.38
N LYS A 108 -0.72 6.95 -5.84
CA LYS A 108 -1.34 7.52 -7.04
C LYS A 108 -1.55 9.03 -6.87
N GLU A 109 -2.12 9.45 -5.74
CA GLU A 109 -2.31 10.89 -5.43
C GLU A 109 -0.97 11.64 -5.42
N ASN A 110 0.06 11.05 -4.80
CA ASN A 110 1.38 11.66 -4.75
C ASN A 110 1.98 11.87 -6.15
N ILE A 111 1.79 10.91 -7.07
CA ILE A 111 2.27 10.99 -8.45
C ILE A 111 1.47 12.00 -9.27
N GLU A 112 0.13 11.99 -9.18
CA GLU A 112 -0.73 12.93 -9.92
C GLU A 112 -0.43 14.38 -9.52
N GLU A 113 -0.29 14.66 -8.22
CA GLU A 113 0.10 15.97 -7.69
C GLU A 113 1.52 16.37 -8.13
N ALA A 114 2.48 15.43 -8.08
CA ALA A 114 3.86 15.72 -8.47
C ALA A 114 3.97 16.04 -9.97
N HIS A 115 3.14 15.45 -10.82
CA HIS A 115 3.18 15.66 -12.27
C HIS A 115 2.19 16.71 -12.77
N ALA A 116 1.34 17.28 -11.90
CA ALA A 116 0.24 18.16 -12.30
C ALA A 116 -0.64 17.59 -13.43
N PHE A 117 -0.65 16.26 -13.57
CA PHE A 117 -1.45 15.53 -14.55
C PHE A 117 -2.46 14.68 -13.80
N SER A 118 -3.73 14.80 -14.19
CA SER A 118 -4.77 13.87 -13.79
C SER A 118 -4.73 12.72 -14.81
N ILE A 119 -4.56 11.47 -14.35
CA ILE A 119 -4.59 10.31 -15.27
C ILE A 119 -5.93 10.28 -16.01
N ALA A 120 -7.01 10.67 -15.33
CA ALA A 120 -8.33 10.81 -15.93
C ALA A 120 -8.41 11.95 -16.97
N SER A 121 -7.74 13.09 -16.75
CA SER A 121 -7.73 14.19 -17.72
C SER A 121 -6.91 13.86 -18.96
N MET A 122 -5.81 13.12 -18.81
CA MET A 122 -4.99 12.62 -19.90
C MET A 122 -5.75 11.62 -20.78
N ILE A 123 -6.45 10.65 -20.15
CA ILE A 123 -7.32 9.72 -20.89
C ILE A 123 -8.43 10.48 -21.62
N ARG A 124 -9.06 11.48 -20.98
CA ARG A 124 -10.08 12.31 -21.64
C ARG A 124 -9.51 13.12 -22.81
N ALA A 125 -8.28 13.62 -22.70
CA ALA A 125 -7.60 14.34 -23.77
C ALA A 125 -7.29 13.42 -24.96
N LEU A 126 -6.74 12.23 -24.70
CA LEU A 126 -6.47 11.22 -25.73
C LEU A 126 -7.75 10.76 -26.45
N LEU A 127 -8.84 10.54 -25.70
CA LEU A 127 -10.14 10.19 -26.28
C LEU A 127 -10.75 11.33 -27.10
N LYS A 128 -10.55 12.59 -26.71
CA LYS A 128 -10.99 13.75 -27.51
C LYS A 128 -10.19 13.86 -28.82
N SER A 129 -8.87 13.76 -28.76
CA SER A 129 -8.01 13.80 -29.95
C SER A 129 -8.34 12.68 -30.93
N GLY A 130 -8.58 11.45 -30.46
CA GLY A 130 -9.01 10.35 -31.34
C GLY A 130 -10.38 10.56 -32.00
N LYS A 131 -11.30 11.27 -31.32
CA LYS A 131 -12.61 11.64 -31.90
C LYS A 131 -12.50 12.75 -32.94
N GLU A 132 -11.63 13.74 -32.74
CA GLU A 132 -11.39 14.81 -33.72
C GLU A 132 -10.74 14.27 -34.99
N ILE A 133 -9.70 13.43 -34.87
CA ILE A 133 -9.06 12.79 -36.03
C ILE A 133 -10.07 11.97 -36.84
N ARG A 134 -10.97 11.23 -36.18
CA ARG A 134 -12.04 10.48 -36.86
C ARG A 134 -13.02 11.40 -37.60
N LYS A 135 -13.31 12.57 -37.05
CA LYS A 135 -14.20 13.56 -37.66
C LYS A 135 -13.57 14.17 -38.91
N ASP A 136 -12.29 14.52 -38.84
CA ASP A 136 -11.54 15.11 -39.95
C ASP A 136 -11.38 14.11 -41.11
N VAL A 137 -11.10 12.83 -40.80
CA VAL A 137 -11.02 11.77 -41.82
C VAL A 137 -12.36 11.58 -42.54
N ASN A 138 -13.47 11.60 -41.81
CA ASN A 138 -14.79 11.47 -42.44
C ASN A 138 -15.14 12.67 -43.34
N GLN A 139 -14.69 13.87 -43.01
CA GLN A 139 -14.90 15.06 -43.85
C GLN A 139 -14.05 15.08 -45.13
N ILE A 140 -12.96 14.31 -45.19
CA ILE A 140 -12.11 14.18 -46.38
C ILE A 140 -12.62 13.09 -47.33
N ILE A 141 -13.36 12.11 -46.80
CA ILE A 141 -13.90 10.97 -47.55
C ILE A 141 -15.27 11.29 -48.19
N GLU A 142 -15.98 12.31 -47.68
CA GLU A 142 -17.27 12.82 -48.19
C GLU A 142 -17.06 13.94 -49.24
#